data_AF-A0A7Y7TQ46-F1
#
_entry.id   AF-A0A7Y7TQ46-F1
#
_cell.length_a   1.000
_cell.length_b   1.000
_cell.length_c   1.000
_cell.angle_alpha   90.00
_cell.angle_beta   90.00
_cell.angle_gamma   90.00
#
_symmetry.space_group_name_H-M   'P 1'
#
loop_
_entity.id
_entity.type
_entity.pdbx_description
1 polymer ?
#
loop_
_entity_poly.entity_id
_entity_poly.type
_entity_poly.pdbx_seq_one_letter_code
_entity_poly.pdbx_strand_id
1 'polypeptide(L)'
;MSFIIWTFILYLFGGFNEESPHGKDFKISCSTCHSSKGWSLDKEIYSFDHSKTKMPLTDSHKDINCKMCHPTLVFSEAKAKTECVNCHTDVHQQTTSNYCDKCHTPSSWIVNKITEIHQQSRFPLLGVHTMTECQKCHKSETLHRYDVLGVECIDCHREKFMSTTQPNHNSAGFSTECSQCHYIYSYEWAGSGFNHSFFPLTLGHANVECAKCHINGNYSIQSTDCYGCHKKDYDATTNPVHLSGCYSTNCMLCHTTNPGWSPVNFDHEQYFPINSGKHSGIACNQCHTNPANCTYYCLGCHNNQSELNNNHSDVGGYTYSSAGCYNCHPKGNAGGKK
;
A
#
# COMPACT_ATOMS: atom_id res chain seq x y z
N MET A 1 -7.75 110.77 50.95
CA MET A 1 -6.69 110.68 49.91
C MET A 1 -6.09 109.29 50.00
N SER A 2 -6.33 108.45 48.99
CA SER A 2 -5.43 107.36 48.58
C SER A 2 -5.98 106.79 47.27
N PHE A 3 -5.27 107.10 46.19
CA PHE A 3 -5.47 106.56 44.85
C PHE A 3 -5.01 105.11 44.83
N ILE A 4 -5.80 104.21 44.24
CA ILE A 4 -5.31 102.89 43.81
C ILE A 4 -5.65 102.73 42.32
N ILE A 5 -4.56 102.66 41.57
CA ILE A 5 -4.45 102.50 40.13
C ILE A 5 -4.88 101.08 39.76
N TRP A 6 -5.85 100.92 38.86
CA TRP A 6 -6.18 99.63 38.27
C TRP A 6 -5.35 99.43 37.00
N THR A 7 -4.32 98.60 37.14
CA THR A 7 -3.49 98.06 36.05
C THR A 7 -4.32 97.15 35.14
N PHE A 8 -4.30 97.45 33.84
CA PHE A 8 -4.76 96.56 32.76
C PHE A 8 -3.94 95.26 32.79
N ILE A 9 -4.58 94.14 33.13
CA ILE A 9 -4.00 92.80 32.98
C ILE A 9 -4.21 92.38 31.52
N LEU A 10 -3.12 92.34 30.75
CA LEU A 10 -3.06 91.65 29.46
C LEU A 10 -3.21 90.15 29.73
N TYR A 11 -4.34 89.56 29.37
CA TYR A 11 -4.50 88.11 29.30
C TYR A 11 -3.62 87.58 28.16
N LEU A 12 -2.45 87.05 28.52
CA LEU A 12 -1.72 86.12 27.67
C LEU A 12 -2.61 84.89 27.51
N PHE A 13 -3.21 84.73 26.32
CA PHE A 13 -3.79 83.46 25.89
C PHE A 13 -2.65 82.43 25.85
N GLY A 14 -2.55 81.62 26.90
CA GLY A 14 -1.75 80.42 26.89
C GLY A 14 -2.25 79.53 25.75
N GLY A 15 -1.39 79.30 24.75
CA GLY A 15 -1.66 78.33 23.71
C GLY A 15 -1.90 76.97 24.37
N PHE A 16 -3.11 76.43 24.22
CA PHE A 16 -3.36 75.03 24.44
C PHE A 16 -2.44 74.26 23.50
N ASN A 17 -1.44 73.56 24.04
CA ASN A 17 -0.81 72.46 23.31
C ASN A 17 -1.88 71.37 23.17
N GLU A 18 -2.66 71.43 22.10
CA GLU A 18 -3.55 70.33 21.72
C GLU A 18 -2.66 69.19 21.21
N GLU A 19 -2.27 68.29 22.11
CA GLU A 19 -1.69 67.03 21.71
C GLU A 19 -2.71 66.27 20.85
N SER A 20 -2.27 65.84 19.66
CA SER A 20 -3.14 65.11 18.73
C SER A 20 -3.72 63.87 19.44
N PRO A 21 -5.05 63.66 19.38
CA PRO A 21 -5.67 62.46 19.96
C PRO A 21 -5.24 61.18 19.23
N HIS A 22 -4.52 61.32 18.12
CA HIS A 22 -4.01 60.23 17.31
C HIS A 22 -2.61 59.74 17.70
N GLY A 23 -2.06 60.28 18.79
CA GLY A 23 -0.74 59.95 19.32
C GLY A 23 0.36 60.83 18.76
N LYS A 24 1.44 60.94 19.55
CA LYS A 24 2.60 61.82 19.29
C LYS A 24 3.35 61.51 17.99
N ASP A 25 3.24 60.29 17.48
CA ASP A 25 3.97 59.80 16.31
C ASP A 25 3.13 59.82 15.02
N PHE A 26 1.91 60.37 15.06
CA PHE A 26 1.02 60.42 13.90
C PHE A 26 1.45 61.50 12.89
N LYS A 27 1.89 61.07 11.70
CA LYS A 27 2.50 61.94 10.67
C LYS A 27 1.59 62.27 9.48
N ILE A 28 0.33 61.83 9.49
CA ILE A 28 -0.63 62.08 8.40
C ILE A 28 -1.29 63.45 8.63
N SER A 29 -1.47 64.23 7.57
CA SER A 29 -2.15 65.53 7.63
C SER A 29 -3.57 65.39 8.16
N CYS A 30 -3.99 66.27 9.08
CA CYS A 30 -5.35 66.28 9.63
C CYS A 30 -6.42 66.37 8.53
N SER A 31 -6.12 67.09 7.45
CA SER A 31 -7.00 67.28 6.30
C SER A 31 -7.25 66.02 5.46
N THR A 32 -6.51 64.94 5.69
CA THR A 32 -6.73 63.64 5.02
C THR A 32 -8.01 62.95 5.52
N CYS A 33 -8.42 63.23 6.75
CA CYS A 33 -9.56 62.60 7.41
C CYS A 33 -10.61 63.61 7.95
N HIS A 34 -10.20 64.85 8.22
CA HIS A 34 -11.04 65.91 8.77
C HIS A 34 -11.20 67.06 7.78
N SER A 35 -12.34 67.76 7.85
CA SER A 35 -12.60 68.96 7.04
C SER A 35 -12.78 70.18 7.94
N SER A 36 -12.79 71.37 7.34
CA SER A 36 -13.15 72.60 8.05
C SER A 36 -14.59 72.60 8.58
N LYS A 37 -15.44 71.64 8.17
CA LYS A 37 -16.81 71.49 8.67
C LYS A 37 -16.86 70.87 10.07
N GLY A 38 -15.81 70.16 10.50
CA GLY A 38 -15.72 69.57 11.84
C GLY A 38 -14.73 68.42 11.96
N TRP A 39 -14.55 67.95 13.19
CA TRP A 39 -13.64 66.86 13.56
C TRP A 39 -14.24 65.45 13.43
N SER A 40 -15.53 65.34 13.09
CA SER A 40 -16.12 64.05 12.73
C SER A 40 -15.52 63.55 11.42
N LEU A 41 -15.30 62.23 11.32
CA LEU A 41 -14.74 61.61 10.12
C LEU A 41 -15.72 61.78 8.96
N ASP A 42 -15.31 62.56 7.96
CA ASP A 42 -16.11 62.87 6.79
C ASP A 42 -15.76 61.88 5.68
N LYS A 43 -16.68 60.95 5.41
CA LYS A 43 -16.49 59.87 4.43
C LYS A 43 -16.36 60.39 3.01
N GLU A 44 -16.76 61.63 2.72
CA GLU A 44 -16.69 62.24 1.38
C GLU A 44 -15.30 62.81 1.05
N ILE A 45 -14.50 63.15 2.07
CA ILE A 45 -13.12 63.66 1.90
C ILE A 45 -12.04 62.68 2.38
N TYR A 46 -12.45 61.61 3.04
CA TYR A 46 -11.57 60.55 3.50
C TYR A 46 -10.77 59.98 2.32
N SER A 47 -9.47 60.28 2.29
CA SER A 47 -8.57 59.92 1.18
C SER A 47 -7.44 58.98 1.62
N PHE A 48 -7.51 58.47 2.86
CA PHE A 48 -6.50 57.54 3.36
C PHE A 48 -6.60 56.17 2.67
N ASP A 49 -5.51 55.80 2.01
CA ASP A 49 -5.40 54.59 1.21
C ASP A 49 -4.68 53.48 1.99
N HIS A 50 -5.46 52.51 2.48
CA HIS A 50 -4.92 51.36 3.22
C HIS A 50 -3.99 50.47 2.38
N SER A 51 -4.04 50.54 1.05
CA SER A 51 -3.16 49.75 0.17
C SER A 51 -1.68 50.12 0.31
N LYS A 52 -1.40 51.32 0.84
CA LYS A 52 -0.05 51.82 1.10
C LYS A 52 0.49 51.43 2.47
N THR A 53 -0.30 50.73 3.28
CA THR A 53 0.08 50.29 4.62
C THR A 53 0.61 48.86 4.59
N LYS A 54 1.10 48.39 5.74
CA LYS A 54 1.48 46.98 5.92
C LYS A 54 0.29 46.02 5.94
N MET A 55 -0.95 46.54 6.04
CA MET A 55 -2.18 45.76 6.00
C MET A 55 -3.15 46.33 4.97
N PRO A 56 -2.95 46.01 3.67
CA PRO A 56 -3.96 46.31 2.66
C PRO A 56 -5.29 45.65 3.01
N LEU A 57 -6.37 46.42 3.03
CA LEU A 57 -7.72 45.87 3.24
C LEU A 57 -8.17 45.19 1.94
N THR A 58 -7.98 43.87 1.87
CA THR A 58 -8.45 43.03 0.75
C THR A 58 -9.61 42.13 1.18
N ASP A 59 -10.37 41.66 0.19
CA ASP A 59 -11.44 40.68 0.38
C ASP A 59 -12.41 41.06 1.53
N SER A 60 -12.67 40.14 2.47
CA SER A 60 -13.59 40.37 3.59
C SER A 60 -13.14 41.48 4.54
N HIS A 61 -11.85 41.86 4.52
CA HIS A 61 -11.34 42.97 5.33
C HIS A 61 -11.69 44.35 4.75
N LYS A 62 -12.26 44.44 3.53
CA LYS A 62 -12.73 45.72 2.96
C LYS A 62 -13.96 46.27 3.66
N ASP A 63 -14.78 45.39 4.23
CA ASP A 63 -16.10 45.72 4.75
C ASP A 63 -16.10 45.89 6.30
N ILE A 64 -14.94 45.79 6.95
CA ILE A 64 -14.84 45.91 8.40
C ILE A 64 -14.82 47.37 8.86
N ASN A 65 -15.35 47.62 10.05
CA ASN A 65 -15.28 48.94 10.66
C ASN A 65 -13.84 49.27 11.11
N CYS A 66 -13.38 50.50 10.88
CA CYS A 66 -12.04 50.97 11.28
C CYS A 66 -11.71 50.65 12.75
N LYS A 67 -12.70 50.74 13.65
CA LYS A 67 -12.55 50.49 15.09
C LYS A 67 -12.23 49.03 15.45
N MET A 68 -12.50 48.09 14.54
CA MET A 68 -12.15 46.68 14.74
C MET A 68 -10.63 46.47 14.79
N CYS A 69 -9.88 47.28 14.03
CA CYS A 69 -8.41 47.28 14.02
C CYS A 69 -7.82 48.42 14.86
N HIS A 70 -8.51 49.56 14.91
CA HIS A 70 -8.12 50.77 15.65
C HIS A 70 -9.10 51.02 16.82
N PRO A 71 -8.99 50.25 17.92
CA PRO A 71 -9.91 50.38 19.06
C PRO A 71 -9.76 51.72 19.78
N THR A 72 -8.63 52.40 19.60
CA THR A 72 -8.34 53.74 20.10
C THR A 72 -7.99 54.65 18.93
N LEU A 73 -7.95 55.95 19.21
CA LEU A 73 -7.52 56.94 18.22
C LEU A 73 -6.00 56.93 18.02
N VAL A 74 -5.24 56.30 18.91
CA VAL A 74 -3.78 56.18 18.81
C VAL A 74 -3.42 55.03 17.87
N PHE A 75 -3.16 55.37 16.61
CA PHE A 75 -2.91 54.39 15.53
C PHE A 75 -1.65 53.53 15.72
N SER A 76 -0.75 53.87 16.65
CA SER A 76 0.44 53.10 16.99
C SER A 76 0.21 51.97 18.01
N GLU A 77 -1.01 51.81 18.54
CA GLU A 77 -1.30 50.82 19.58
C GLU A 77 -1.35 49.36 19.10
N ALA A 78 -1.12 48.44 20.06
CA ALA A 78 -0.76 47.03 19.84
C ALA A 78 -1.80 46.16 19.10
N LYS A 79 -3.05 46.61 18.94
CA LYS A 79 -4.08 45.87 18.17
C LYS A 79 -4.05 46.15 16.66
N ALA A 80 -3.33 47.18 16.21
CA ALA A 80 -3.13 47.49 14.78
C ALA A 80 -2.02 46.63 14.12
N LYS A 81 -1.72 45.46 14.70
CA LYS A 81 -0.72 44.52 14.18
C LYS A 81 -1.31 43.66 13.07
N THR A 82 -0.46 43.23 12.14
CA THR A 82 -0.88 42.60 10.88
C THR A 82 -1.04 41.08 10.98
N GLU A 83 -0.58 40.45 12.06
CA GLU A 83 -0.73 39.00 12.22
C GLU A 83 -2.16 38.62 12.60
N CYS A 84 -2.70 37.59 11.94
CA CYS A 84 -4.08 37.13 12.09
C CYS A 84 -4.48 36.90 13.56
N VAL A 85 -3.59 36.30 14.35
CA VAL A 85 -3.83 35.94 15.77
C VAL A 85 -4.05 37.13 16.70
N ASN A 86 -3.70 38.36 16.27
CA ASN A 86 -3.98 39.56 17.08
C ASN A 86 -5.46 39.98 17.03
N CYS A 87 -6.18 39.56 15.99
CA CYS A 87 -7.58 39.90 15.75
C CYS A 87 -8.50 38.66 15.81
N HIS A 88 -8.01 37.52 15.30
CA HIS A 88 -8.75 36.27 15.24
C HIS A 88 -8.31 35.32 16.35
N THR A 89 -9.29 34.79 17.06
CA THR A 89 -9.05 33.77 18.07
C THR A 89 -8.85 32.42 17.38
N ASP A 90 -7.83 31.69 17.82
CA ASP A 90 -7.60 30.33 17.36
C ASP A 90 -8.72 29.39 17.82
N VAL A 91 -9.48 28.86 16.86
CA VAL A 91 -10.53 27.87 17.10
C VAL A 91 -9.98 26.44 17.14
N HIS A 92 -8.72 26.24 16.73
CA HIS A 92 -8.07 24.94 16.68
C HIS A 92 -7.41 24.53 18.00
N GLN A 93 -7.53 25.36 19.04
CA GLN A 93 -7.04 25.06 20.38
C GLN A 93 -5.56 24.66 20.42
N GLN A 94 -4.75 25.38 19.64
CA GLN A 94 -3.30 25.22 19.50
C GLN A 94 -2.87 23.87 18.91
N THR A 95 -3.78 23.16 18.24
CA THR A 95 -3.44 21.91 17.53
C THR A 95 -2.87 22.17 16.14
N THR A 96 -3.05 23.38 15.60
CA THR A 96 -2.49 23.83 14.33
C THR A 96 -1.51 24.97 14.52
N SER A 97 -0.73 25.27 13.48
CA SER A 97 0.18 26.42 13.49
C SER A 97 -0.55 27.76 13.53
N ASN A 98 0.12 28.81 14.01
CA ASN A 98 -0.34 30.20 13.97
C ASN A 98 -0.23 30.86 12.58
N TYR A 99 0.31 30.15 11.58
CA TYR A 99 0.34 30.61 10.19
C TYR A 99 -1.01 30.33 9.50
N CYS A 100 -2.02 31.13 9.84
CA CYS A 100 -3.40 30.96 9.35
C CYS A 100 -3.50 30.96 7.82
N ASP A 101 -2.64 31.73 7.16
CA ASP A 101 -2.54 31.91 5.70
C ASP A 101 -2.08 30.65 4.95
N LYS A 102 -1.61 29.62 5.66
CA LYS A 102 -1.31 28.31 5.07
C LYS A 102 -2.56 27.52 4.70
N CYS A 103 -3.69 27.82 5.33
CA CYS A 103 -4.95 27.09 5.14
C CYS A 103 -6.10 28.02 4.75
N HIS A 104 -6.16 29.21 5.37
CA HIS A 104 -7.24 30.16 5.20
C HIS A 104 -6.81 31.34 4.32
N THR A 105 -7.78 31.98 3.67
CA THR A 105 -7.55 33.19 2.88
C THR A 105 -8.22 34.38 3.53
N PRO A 106 -7.80 35.62 3.23
CA PRO A 106 -8.50 36.82 3.67
C PRO A 106 -9.96 36.90 3.21
N SER A 107 -10.37 36.08 2.24
CA SER A 107 -11.73 35.98 1.72
C SER A 107 -12.60 34.93 2.43
N SER A 108 -12.02 33.90 3.08
CA SER A 108 -12.79 32.84 3.72
C SER A 108 -11.95 31.99 4.68
N TRP A 109 -12.58 31.60 5.79
CA TRP A 109 -12.07 30.56 6.71
C TRP A 109 -12.32 29.14 6.20
N ILE A 110 -13.12 28.94 5.15
CA ILE A 110 -13.43 27.61 4.62
C ILE A 110 -12.24 27.08 3.81
N VAL A 111 -11.75 25.88 4.18
CA VAL A 111 -10.66 25.19 3.51
C VAL A 111 -11.22 24.17 2.51
N ASN A 112 -11.24 24.52 1.23
CA ASN A 112 -11.76 23.63 0.17
C ASN A 112 -10.71 22.66 -0.41
N LYS A 113 -9.43 22.84 -0.05
CA LYS A 113 -8.28 22.16 -0.66
C LYS A 113 -7.55 21.26 0.33
N ILE A 114 -8.26 20.68 1.28
CA ILE A 114 -7.65 19.88 2.36
C ILE A 114 -6.82 18.70 1.83
N THR A 115 -7.27 18.06 0.75
CA THR A 115 -6.52 16.98 0.10
C THR A 115 -5.18 17.46 -0.45
N GLU A 116 -5.12 18.65 -1.07
CA GLU A 116 -3.88 19.24 -1.57
C GLU A 116 -2.90 19.55 -0.43
N ILE A 117 -3.42 20.01 0.71
CA ILE A 117 -2.63 20.28 1.92
C ILE A 117 -2.02 18.99 2.46
N HIS A 118 -2.77 17.89 2.48
CA HIS A 118 -2.23 16.59 2.86
C HIS A 118 -1.07 16.14 1.96
N GLN A 119 -1.14 16.39 0.64
CA GLN A 119 -0.06 16.04 -0.29
C GLN A 119 1.25 16.80 -0.01
N GLN A 120 1.17 17.97 0.65
CA GLN A 120 2.33 18.77 1.05
C GLN A 120 2.79 18.47 2.48
N SER A 121 2.08 17.58 3.17
CA SER A 121 2.36 17.20 4.55
C SER A 121 3.18 15.90 4.62
N ARG A 122 3.55 15.53 5.84
CA ARG A 122 4.19 14.23 6.14
C ARG A 122 3.27 13.01 5.95
N PHE A 123 1.99 13.21 5.66
CA PHE A 123 1.07 12.11 5.36
C PHE A 123 0.24 12.42 4.09
N PRO A 124 0.84 12.23 2.90
CA PRO A 124 0.12 12.26 1.64
C PRO A 124 -0.98 11.20 1.63
N LEU A 125 -2.20 11.59 1.25
CA LEU A 125 -3.29 10.62 1.12
C LEU A 125 -3.08 9.83 -0.17
N LEU A 126 -2.73 8.55 -0.03
CA LEU A 126 -2.45 7.60 -1.12
C LEU A 126 -3.30 6.34 -0.97
N GLY A 127 -3.61 5.68 -2.10
CA GLY A 127 -4.40 4.45 -2.11
C GLY A 127 -5.74 4.63 -1.38
N VAL A 128 -6.09 3.68 -0.50
CA VAL A 128 -7.32 3.73 0.32
C VAL A 128 -7.44 4.96 1.22
N HIS A 129 -6.33 5.60 1.61
CA HIS A 129 -6.37 6.77 2.49
C HIS A 129 -7.01 7.98 1.80
N THR A 130 -7.06 8.01 0.47
CA THR A 130 -7.77 9.06 -0.30
C THR A 130 -9.28 9.03 -0.14
N MET A 131 -9.84 7.87 0.20
CA MET A 131 -11.30 7.65 0.39
C MET A 131 -11.66 7.42 1.85
N THR A 132 -10.68 7.47 2.75
CA THR A 132 -10.88 7.23 4.17
C THR A 132 -11.54 8.46 4.79
N GLU A 133 -12.57 8.22 5.59
CA GLU A 133 -13.30 9.30 6.26
C GLU A 133 -12.40 10.05 7.26
N CYS A 134 -12.49 11.37 7.31
CA CYS A 134 -11.63 12.23 8.13
C CYS A 134 -11.61 11.81 9.61
N GLN A 135 -12.78 11.46 10.16
CA GLN A 135 -12.97 11.02 11.56
C GLN A 135 -12.20 9.75 11.91
N LYS A 136 -11.75 8.96 10.92
CA LYS A 136 -10.97 7.76 11.19
C LYS A 136 -9.59 8.12 11.73
N CYS A 137 -9.04 9.25 11.31
CA CYS A 137 -7.76 9.77 11.79
C CYS A 137 -7.98 10.93 12.77
N HIS A 138 -8.68 11.99 12.35
CA HIS A 138 -8.95 13.16 13.17
C HIS A 138 -10.17 12.91 14.05
N LYS A 139 -10.00 12.32 15.24
CA LYS A 139 -11.11 11.98 16.16
C LYS A 139 -11.78 13.18 16.82
N SER A 140 -11.09 14.31 16.83
CA SER A 140 -11.48 15.55 17.51
C SER A 140 -11.85 16.66 16.52
N GLU A 141 -11.99 16.33 15.24
CA GLU A 141 -12.29 17.26 14.14
C GLU A 141 -13.59 18.02 14.37
N THR A 142 -14.60 17.36 14.95
CA THR A 142 -15.87 18.00 15.32
C THR A 142 -15.72 19.10 16.38
N LEU A 143 -14.61 19.11 17.11
CA LEU A 143 -14.21 20.15 18.06
C LEU A 143 -13.21 21.15 17.47
N HIS A 144 -13.05 21.15 16.14
CA HIS A 144 -12.06 21.91 15.37
C HIS A 144 -10.60 21.61 15.76
N ARG A 145 -10.34 20.50 16.46
CA ARG A 145 -8.99 20.05 16.83
C ARG A 145 -8.41 19.10 15.80
N TYR A 146 -7.16 19.34 15.42
CA TYR A 146 -6.38 18.51 14.51
C TYR A 146 -5.12 18.02 15.22
N ASP A 147 -5.31 17.10 16.16
CA ASP A 147 -4.22 16.55 16.97
C ASP A 147 -3.16 15.86 16.08
N VAL A 148 -1.90 15.98 16.48
CA VAL A 148 -0.76 15.40 15.76
C VAL A 148 -0.78 13.88 15.95
N LEU A 149 -1.05 13.15 14.87
CA LEU A 149 -1.06 11.68 14.87
C LEU A 149 0.32 11.10 14.54
N GLY A 150 0.56 9.84 14.91
CA GLY A 150 1.62 9.05 14.29
C GLY A 150 1.34 8.89 12.79
N VAL A 151 2.38 8.93 11.97
CA VAL A 151 2.25 8.85 10.49
C VAL A 151 2.87 7.57 9.92
N GLU A 152 3.54 6.79 10.78
CA GLU A 152 4.06 5.50 10.37
C GLU A 152 2.91 4.51 10.23
N CYS A 153 3.04 3.57 9.29
CA CYS A 153 2.00 2.57 9.04
C CYS A 153 1.62 1.83 10.33
N ILE A 154 2.62 1.50 11.16
CA ILE A 154 2.43 0.75 12.41
C ILE A 154 1.68 1.55 13.48
N ASP A 155 1.69 2.88 13.44
CA ASP A 155 1.01 3.71 14.44
C ASP A 155 -0.51 3.50 14.41
N CYS A 156 -1.05 3.23 13.22
CA CYS A 156 -2.46 2.92 13.01
C CYS A 156 -2.74 1.43 12.82
N HIS A 157 -1.81 0.68 12.20
CA HIS A 157 -2.04 -0.70 11.78
C HIS A 157 -1.41 -1.76 12.70
N ARG A 158 -0.91 -1.38 13.90
CA ARG A 158 -0.29 -2.32 14.86
C ARG A 158 -1.12 -3.56 15.16
N GLU A 159 -2.40 -3.37 15.45
CA GLU A 159 -3.29 -4.49 15.80
C GLU A 159 -3.44 -5.46 14.62
N LYS A 160 -3.60 -4.91 13.40
CA LYS A 160 -3.66 -5.72 12.17
C LYS A 160 -2.34 -6.44 11.90
N PHE A 161 -1.22 -5.75 12.05
CA PHE A 161 0.12 -6.34 11.94
C PHE A 161 0.28 -7.54 12.90
N MET A 162 -0.11 -7.36 14.17
CA MET A 162 0.05 -8.37 15.21
C MET A 162 -0.93 -9.55 15.08
N SER A 163 -2.11 -9.33 14.50
CA SER A 163 -3.18 -10.32 14.37
C SER A 163 -3.16 -11.11 13.06
N THR A 164 -2.39 -10.67 12.05
CA THR A 164 -2.35 -11.34 10.75
C THR A 164 -1.63 -12.68 10.88
N THR A 165 -2.22 -13.74 10.35
CA THR A 165 -1.68 -15.11 10.41
C THR A 165 -1.18 -15.63 9.05
N GLN A 166 -1.49 -14.93 7.96
CA GLN A 166 -1.17 -15.36 6.60
C GLN A 166 -0.72 -14.17 5.74
N PRO A 167 0.60 -13.91 5.60
CA PRO A 167 1.68 -14.46 6.42
C PRO A 167 1.67 -13.90 7.86
N ASN A 168 2.13 -14.70 8.83
CA ASN A 168 2.24 -14.24 10.21
C ASN A 168 3.51 -13.39 10.40
N HIS A 169 3.29 -12.08 10.53
CA HIS A 169 4.36 -11.09 10.64
C HIS A 169 5.22 -11.27 11.90
N ASN A 170 4.57 -11.60 13.03
CA ASN A 170 5.23 -11.76 14.32
C ASN A 170 6.12 -13.00 14.36
N SER A 171 5.61 -14.15 13.92
CA SER A 171 6.39 -15.38 13.92
C SER A 171 7.53 -15.34 12.91
N ALA A 172 7.34 -14.62 11.80
CA ALA A 172 8.36 -14.44 10.77
C ALA A 172 9.39 -13.34 11.12
N GLY A 173 9.17 -12.57 12.18
CA GLY A 173 10.07 -11.46 12.57
C GLY A 173 10.13 -10.35 11.53
N PHE A 174 9.01 -10.07 10.85
CA PHE A 174 8.97 -9.05 9.82
C PHE A 174 9.17 -7.64 10.36
N SER A 175 9.80 -6.80 9.53
CA SER A 175 10.00 -5.39 9.85
C SER A 175 8.67 -4.62 9.80
N THR A 176 8.63 -3.47 10.48
CA THR A 176 7.49 -2.55 10.43
C THR A 176 7.56 -1.60 9.22
N GLU A 177 8.56 -1.73 8.35
CA GLU A 177 8.63 -1.05 7.05
C GLU A 177 7.67 -1.73 6.07
N CYS A 178 6.37 -1.46 6.21
CA CYS A 178 5.31 -2.14 5.48
C CYS A 178 5.49 -2.04 3.95
N SER A 179 6.08 -0.96 3.45
CA SER A 179 6.33 -0.70 2.03
C SER A 179 7.35 -1.66 1.39
N GLN A 180 8.13 -2.40 2.19
CA GLN A 180 8.98 -3.48 1.69
C GLN A 180 8.18 -4.60 1.02
N CYS A 181 6.93 -4.76 1.45
CA CYS A 181 6.06 -5.86 1.04
C CYS A 181 4.76 -5.36 0.42
N HIS A 182 4.15 -4.33 1.01
CA HIS A 182 2.81 -3.87 0.65
C HIS A 182 2.85 -2.64 -0.26
N TYR A 183 2.02 -2.67 -1.30
CA TYR A 183 1.93 -1.56 -2.24
C TYR A 183 1.06 -0.43 -1.69
N ILE A 184 1.66 0.72 -1.40
CA ILE A 184 0.96 1.87 -0.78
C ILE A 184 -0.13 2.49 -1.66
N TYR A 185 -0.13 2.24 -2.97
CA TYR A 185 -1.17 2.71 -3.89
C TYR A 185 -2.28 1.68 -4.13
N SER A 186 -2.20 0.51 -3.51
CA SER A 186 -3.23 -0.53 -3.61
C SER A 186 -4.48 -0.18 -2.77
N TYR A 187 -5.63 -0.71 -3.19
CA TYR A 187 -6.88 -0.66 -2.43
C TYR A 187 -6.99 -1.78 -1.38
N GLU A 188 -6.04 -2.71 -1.39
CA GLU A 188 -5.93 -3.88 -0.53
C GLU A 188 -4.50 -3.96 0.05
N TRP A 189 -4.26 -4.75 1.11
CA TRP A 189 -2.91 -5.09 1.58
C TRP A 189 -2.17 -6.06 0.63
N ALA A 190 -2.18 -5.75 -0.66
CA ALA A 190 -1.56 -6.53 -1.70
C ALA A 190 -0.04 -6.52 -1.52
N GLY A 191 0.55 -7.72 -1.49
CA GLY A 191 1.98 -7.88 -1.65
C GLY A 191 2.40 -7.42 -3.06
N SER A 192 3.39 -6.56 -3.17
CA SER A 192 3.98 -6.17 -4.46
C SER A 192 5.49 -6.12 -4.36
N GLY A 193 6.18 -6.39 -5.47
CA GLY A 193 7.63 -6.19 -5.58
C GLY A 193 8.49 -7.41 -5.24
N PHE A 194 7.90 -8.56 -4.88
CA PHE A 194 8.67 -9.78 -4.67
C PHE A 194 9.02 -10.45 -5.99
N ASN A 195 10.31 -10.42 -6.34
CA ASN A 195 10.79 -11.08 -7.53
C ASN A 195 10.89 -12.60 -7.31
N HIS A 196 9.95 -13.34 -7.90
CA HIS A 196 9.95 -14.79 -7.96
C HIS A 196 10.45 -15.31 -9.31
N SER A 197 11.30 -14.57 -10.04
CA SER A 197 11.83 -15.03 -11.34
C SER A 197 12.63 -16.33 -11.22
N PHE A 198 13.26 -16.56 -10.05
CA PHE A 198 13.98 -17.81 -9.74
C PHE A 198 13.04 -19.01 -9.54
N PHE A 199 11.81 -18.78 -9.09
CA PHE A 199 10.76 -19.80 -8.98
C PHE A 199 9.40 -19.19 -9.32
N PRO A 200 9.03 -19.13 -10.60
CA PRO A 200 7.80 -18.45 -11.01
C PRO A 200 6.56 -19.10 -10.39
N LEU A 201 5.82 -18.33 -9.60
CA LEU A 201 4.56 -18.75 -8.97
C LEU A 201 3.45 -18.87 -10.03
N THR A 202 3.50 -19.95 -10.80
CA THR A 202 2.60 -20.21 -11.92
C THR A 202 1.94 -21.57 -11.77
N LEU A 203 0.80 -21.74 -12.46
CA LEU A 203 0.06 -23.00 -12.53
C LEU A 203 -0.23 -23.56 -11.13
N GLY A 204 0.21 -24.77 -10.80
CA GLY A 204 0.01 -25.39 -9.49
C GLY A 204 0.62 -24.61 -8.31
N HIS A 205 1.57 -23.72 -8.56
CA HIS A 205 2.24 -22.91 -7.54
C HIS A 205 1.70 -21.47 -7.44
N ALA A 206 0.69 -21.10 -8.24
CA ALA A 206 0.21 -19.72 -8.32
C ALA A 206 -0.40 -19.18 -7.02
N ASN A 207 -0.97 -20.06 -6.19
CA ASN A 207 -1.70 -19.67 -4.97
C ASN A 207 -1.17 -20.40 -3.72
N VAL A 208 0.12 -20.70 -3.69
CA VAL A 208 0.73 -21.36 -2.53
C VAL A 208 0.95 -20.36 -1.39
N GLU A 209 0.63 -20.76 -0.16
CA GLU A 209 0.94 -19.97 1.03
C GLU A 209 2.45 -19.77 1.15
N CYS A 210 2.91 -18.56 1.48
CA CYS A 210 4.33 -18.24 1.60
C CYS A 210 5.07 -19.21 2.54
N ALA A 211 4.44 -19.60 3.65
CA ALA A 211 5.01 -20.47 4.67
C ALA A 211 5.30 -21.90 4.17
N LYS A 212 4.68 -22.34 3.07
CA LYS A 212 4.98 -23.65 2.45
C LYS A 212 6.36 -23.68 1.82
N CYS A 213 6.87 -22.53 1.39
CA CYS A 213 8.19 -22.40 0.77
C CYS A 213 9.19 -21.72 1.72
N HIS A 214 8.74 -20.73 2.49
CA HIS A 214 9.54 -19.94 3.41
C HIS A 214 9.36 -20.40 4.85
N ILE A 215 10.01 -21.52 5.18
CA ILE A 215 9.87 -22.20 6.47
C ILE A 215 10.53 -21.39 7.59
N ASN A 216 9.85 -21.24 8.72
CA ASN A 216 10.32 -20.48 9.89
C ASN A 216 10.71 -19.02 9.58
N GLY A 217 10.03 -18.40 8.61
CA GLY A 217 10.36 -17.04 8.17
C GLY A 217 11.69 -16.94 7.42
N ASN A 218 12.26 -18.06 6.96
CA ASN A 218 13.44 -18.04 6.11
C ASN A 218 13.05 -17.79 4.65
N TYR A 219 13.36 -16.59 4.16
CA TYR A 219 13.09 -16.19 2.77
C TYR A 219 14.23 -16.51 1.79
N SER A 220 15.30 -17.16 2.26
CA SER A 220 16.38 -17.70 1.43
C SER A 220 16.12 -19.16 1.11
N ILE A 221 15.32 -19.41 0.07
CA ILE A 221 15.14 -20.78 -0.45
C ILE A 221 16.43 -21.20 -1.18
N GLN A 222 16.99 -22.34 -0.78
CA GLN A 222 18.25 -22.86 -1.32
C GLN A 222 18.07 -23.78 -2.53
N SER A 223 16.86 -24.31 -2.75
CA SER A 223 16.59 -25.23 -3.87
C SER A 223 15.14 -25.14 -4.32
N THR A 224 14.93 -25.26 -5.64
CA THR A 224 13.63 -25.34 -6.32
C THR A 224 13.36 -26.74 -6.85
N ASP A 225 14.14 -27.73 -6.40
CA ASP A 225 13.99 -29.12 -6.80
C ASP A 225 12.61 -29.68 -6.42
N CYS A 226 11.93 -30.26 -7.41
CA CYS A 226 10.58 -30.78 -7.25
C CYS A 226 10.52 -31.90 -6.20
N TYR A 227 11.49 -32.82 -6.22
CA TYR A 227 11.52 -33.95 -5.30
C TYR A 227 11.76 -33.48 -3.86
N GLY A 228 12.62 -32.49 -3.65
CA GLY A 228 12.85 -31.89 -2.32
C GLY A 228 11.54 -31.44 -1.64
N CYS A 229 10.65 -30.79 -2.38
CA CYS A 229 9.37 -30.33 -1.86
C CYS A 229 8.29 -31.43 -1.84
N HIS A 230 8.25 -32.28 -2.87
CA HIS A 230 7.19 -33.25 -3.11
C HIS A 230 7.60 -34.70 -2.83
N LYS A 231 8.64 -34.92 -2.04
CA LYS A 231 9.12 -36.26 -1.65
C LYS A 231 8.01 -37.13 -1.08
N LYS A 232 7.15 -36.55 -0.23
CA LYS A 232 6.03 -37.28 0.36
C LYS A 232 5.03 -37.74 -0.69
N ASP A 233 4.71 -36.90 -1.68
CA ASP A 233 3.80 -37.24 -2.77
C ASP A 233 4.42 -38.33 -3.67
N TYR A 234 5.70 -38.17 -4.01
CA TYR A 234 6.46 -39.16 -4.76
C TYR A 234 6.48 -40.52 -4.05
N ASP A 235 6.84 -40.56 -2.76
CA ASP A 235 6.94 -41.80 -1.98
C ASP A 235 5.57 -42.49 -1.78
N ALA A 236 4.48 -41.71 -1.73
CA ALA A 236 3.12 -42.21 -1.52
C ALA A 236 2.39 -42.62 -2.82
N THR A 237 2.96 -42.35 -3.99
CA THR A 237 2.31 -42.68 -5.27
C THR A 237 2.27 -44.20 -5.46
N THR A 238 1.10 -44.75 -5.81
CA THR A 238 0.88 -46.20 -5.97
C THR A 238 0.59 -46.66 -7.40
N ASN A 239 0.35 -45.74 -8.34
CA ASN A 239 0.09 -46.07 -9.73
C ASN A 239 0.60 -44.98 -10.70
N PRO A 240 1.76 -45.19 -11.33
CA PRO A 240 2.75 -46.22 -11.02
C PRO A 240 3.36 -46.00 -9.63
N VAL A 241 3.94 -47.05 -9.02
CA VAL A 241 4.64 -46.88 -7.74
C VAL A 241 6.01 -46.23 -8.00
N HIS A 242 6.21 -44.97 -7.61
CA HIS A 242 7.43 -44.22 -7.96
C HIS A 242 8.68 -44.70 -7.23
N LEU A 243 8.65 -44.67 -5.88
CA LEU A 243 9.78 -45.01 -5.01
C LEU A 243 10.33 -46.39 -5.31
N SER A 244 9.41 -47.33 -5.44
CA SER A 244 9.75 -48.72 -5.60
C SER A 244 9.96 -49.02 -7.08
N GLY A 245 9.23 -48.43 -8.03
CA GLY A 245 9.44 -48.63 -9.48
C GLY A 245 10.71 -47.99 -10.08
N CYS A 246 11.62 -47.46 -9.26
CA CYS A 246 12.86 -46.79 -9.66
C CYS A 246 12.67 -45.58 -10.59
N TYR A 247 11.55 -44.87 -10.48
CA TYR A 247 11.29 -43.73 -11.34
C TYR A 247 12.24 -42.57 -11.01
N SER A 248 12.64 -41.79 -12.02
CA SER A 248 13.52 -40.65 -11.79
C SER A 248 12.89 -39.63 -10.85
N THR A 249 13.69 -38.98 -10.00
CA THR A 249 13.27 -37.81 -9.22
C THR A 249 13.21 -36.54 -10.07
N ASN A 250 13.62 -36.58 -11.34
CA ASN A 250 13.39 -35.51 -12.31
C ASN A 250 11.93 -35.55 -12.79
N CYS A 251 11.06 -34.91 -12.01
CA CYS A 251 9.61 -34.95 -12.21
C CYS A 251 9.17 -34.45 -13.59
N MET A 252 9.90 -33.49 -14.17
CA MET A 252 9.56 -32.88 -15.46
C MET A 252 9.72 -33.82 -16.66
N LEU A 253 10.35 -34.99 -16.49
CA LEU A 253 10.38 -36.02 -17.53
C LEU A 253 8.97 -36.54 -17.85
N CYS A 254 8.09 -36.57 -16.85
CA CYS A 254 6.76 -37.15 -16.98
C CYS A 254 5.65 -36.14 -16.65
N HIS A 255 5.87 -35.23 -15.72
CA HIS A 255 4.83 -34.32 -15.23
C HIS A 255 5.04 -32.88 -15.69
N THR A 256 3.94 -32.13 -15.70
CA THR A 256 3.96 -30.67 -15.85
C THR A 256 3.69 -30.01 -14.50
N THR A 257 3.93 -28.69 -14.41
CA THR A 257 3.58 -27.88 -13.23
C THR A 257 2.10 -27.50 -13.19
N ASN A 258 1.27 -28.02 -14.11
CA ASN A 258 -0.18 -27.89 -14.03
C ASN A 258 -0.71 -28.50 -12.73
N PRO A 259 -1.79 -27.94 -12.15
CA PRO A 259 -2.42 -28.48 -10.98
C PRO A 259 -2.72 -29.98 -11.11
N GLY A 260 -2.32 -30.77 -10.10
CA GLY A 260 -2.56 -32.21 -10.07
C GLY A 260 -1.56 -33.08 -10.84
N TRP A 261 -0.36 -32.56 -11.19
CA TRP A 261 0.70 -33.32 -11.89
C TRP A 261 0.27 -33.89 -13.25
N SER A 262 -0.73 -33.26 -13.87
CA SER A 262 -1.41 -33.72 -15.09
C SER A 262 -1.39 -32.65 -16.18
N PRO A 263 -1.25 -33.00 -17.47
CA PRO A 263 -1.11 -34.36 -18.00
C PRO A 263 0.26 -34.97 -17.70
N VAL A 264 0.30 -36.31 -17.74
CA VAL A 264 1.54 -37.09 -17.79
C VAL A 264 2.00 -37.16 -19.25
N ASN A 265 3.17 -36.61 -19.55
CA ASN A 265 3.71 -36.45 -20.90
C ASN A 265 4.59 -37.63 -21.35
N PHE A 266 4.41 -38.82 -20.76
CA PHE A 266 5.17 -40.01 -21.17
C PHE A 266 4.42 -40.80 -22.24
N ASP A 267 4.98 -40.84 -23.45
CA ASP A 267 4.40 -41.52 -24.60
C ASP A 267 4.75 -43.02 -24.61
N HIS A 268 3.76 -43.85 -24.29
CA HIS A 268 3.86 -45.31 -24.35
C HIS A 268 3.78 -45.86 -25.78
N GLU A 269 3.23 -45.13 -26.76
CA GLU A 269 3.03 -45.66 -28.11
C GLU A 269 4.36 -45.92 -28.83
N GLN A 270 5.41 -45.17 -28.49
CA GLN A 270 6.77 -45.38 -28.99
C GLN A 270 7.46 -46.62 -28.42
N TYR A 271 7.06 -47.04 -27.22
CA TYR A 271 7.60 -48.22 -26.55
C TYR A 271 6.57 -49.34 -26.65
N PHE A 272 5.72 -49.48 -25.63
CA PHE A 272 4.67 -50.49 -25.53
C PHE A 272 3.28 -49.82 -25.44
N PRO A 273 2.44 -49.87 -26.50
CA PRO A 273 1.14 -49.24 -26.51
C PRO A 273 0.20 -49.73 -25.40
N ILE A 274 -0.31 -48.80 -24.59
CA ILE A 274 -1.30 -49.06 -23.53
C ILE A 274 -2.61 -48.29 -23.71
N ASN A 275 -2.70 -47.49 -24.77
CA ASN A 275 -3.94 -46.80 -25.15
C ASN A 275 -4.65 -47.51 -26.31
N SER A 276 -4.00 -48.48 -26.95
CA SER A 276 -4.52 -49.22 -28.09
C SER A 276 -4.24 -50.73 -27.98
N GLY A 277 -4.91 -51.55 -28.80
CA GLY A 277 -4.71 -53.00 -28.83
C GLY A 277 -5.24 -53.76 -27.60
N LYS A 278 -4.74 -54.98 -27.40
CA LYS A 278 -5.20 -55.90 -26.33
C LYS A 278 -4.74 -55.50 -24.91
N HIS A 279 -3.77 -54.61 -24.81
CA HIS A 279 -3.26 -54.09 -23.55
C HIS A 279 -3.82 -52.69 -23.22
N SER A 280 -4.81 -52.23 -23.99
CA SER A 280 -5.46 -50.94 -23.76
C SER A 280 -6.17 -50.90 -22.40
N GLY A 281 -5.93 -49.83 -21.63
CA GLY A 281 -6.59 -49.61 -20.34
C GLY A 281 -5.98 -50.36 -19.14
N ILE A 282 -4.83 -51.01 -19.31
CA ILE A 282 -4.09 -51.64 -18.22
C ILE A 282 -3.45 -50.55 -17.33
N ALA A 283 -3.59 -50.70 -16.01
CA ALA A 283 -2.97 -49.79 -15.06
C ALA A 283 -1.45 -50.00 -15.00
N CYS A 284 -0.69 -48.91 -14.78
CA CYS A 284 0.77 -48.93 -14.83
C CYS A 284 1.35 -49.95 -13.84
N ASN A 285 0.79 -50.05 -12.63
CA ASN A 285 1.22 -51.00 -11.60
C ASN A 285 0.96 -52.48 -11.93
N GLN A 286 0.14 -52.79 -12.94
CA GLN A 286 -0.07 -54.17 -13.40
C GLN A 286 1.08 -54.67 -14.29
N CYS A 287 1.77 -53.76 -14.97
CA CYS A 287 2.98 -54.06 -15.75
C CYS A 287 4.25 -53.80 -14.94
N HIS A 288 4.31 -52.68 -14.22
CA HIS A 288 5.44 -52.27 -13.39
C HIS A 288 5.27 -52.78 -11.95
N THR A 289 5.30 -54.11 -11.80
CA THR A 289 4.95 -54.80 -10.55
C THR A 289 6.12 -54.98 -9.58
N ASN A 290 7.36 -55.05 -10.08
CA ASN A 290 8.51 -55.35 -9.23
C ASN A 290 9.41 -54.12 -9.00
N PRO A 291 9.45 -53.63 -7.76
CA PRO A 291 10.28 -52.49 -7.44
C PRO A 291 11.79 -52.72 -7.32
N ALA A 292 12.23 -53.96 -7.11
CA ALA A 292 13.65 -54.18 -6.88
C ALA A 292 14.51 -54.03 -8.15
N ASN A 293 13.93 -54.27 -9.33
CA ASN A 293 14.68 -54.39 -10.59
C ASN A 293 14.21 -53.43 -11.69
N CYS A 294 13.23 -52.56 -11.42
CA CYS A 294 12.73 -51.57 -12.38
C CYS A 294 12.23 -52.21 -13.70
N THR A 295 11.75 -53.46 -13.64
CA THR A 295 11.35 -54.25 -14.82
C THR A 295 9.84 -54.32 -14.98
N TYR A 296 9.39 -54.44 -16.22
CA TYR A 296 8.02 -54.82 -16.55
C TYR A 296 7.80 -56.34 -16.40
N TYR A 297 6.58 -56.76 -16.04
CA TYR A 297 6.24 -58.15 -15.75
C TYR A 297 5.04 -58.62 -16.59
N CYS A 298 5.33 -59.26 -17.72
CA CYS A 298 4.31 -59.78 -18.65
C CYS A 298 3.64 -61.06 -18.10
N LEU A 299 4.40 -61.87 -17.37
CA LEU A 299 3.97 -63.20 -16.92
C LEU A 299 2.92 -63.17 -15.81
N GLY A 300 2.60 -61.99 -15.26
CA GLY A 300 1.49 -61.84 -14.30
C GLY A 300 0.14 -62.16 -14.94
N CYS A 301 -0.07 -61.72 -16.19
CA CYS A 301 -1.25 -62.05 -16.98
C CYS A 301 -0.99 -63.23 -17.92
N HIS A 302 0.24 -63.39 -18.42
CA HIS A 302 0.66 -64.46 -19.31
C HIS A 302 1.31 -65.63 -18.55
N ASN A 303 0.57 -66.21 -17.61
CA ASN A 303 1.09 -67.18 -16.64
C ASN A 303 1.03 -68.65 -17.10
N ASN A 304 0.38 -68.96 -18.24
CA ASN A 304 0.29 -70.33 -18.74
C ASN A 304 1.54 -70.71 -19.56
N GLN A 305 2.58 -71.17 -18.87
CA GLN A 305 3.85 -71.55 -19.50
C GLN A 305 3.68 -72.66 -20.55
N SER A 306 2.83 -73.66 -20.31
CA SER A 306 2.66 -74.77 -21.26
C SER A 306 2.05 -74.29 -22.58
N GLU A 307 1.03 -73.43 -22.50
CA GLU A 307 0.40 -72.85 -23.69
C GLU A 307 1.36 -71.94 -24.46
N LEU A 308 2.11 -71.10 -23.75
CA LEU A 308 3.10 -70.24 -24.38
C LEU A 308 4.24 -71.03 -25.01
N ASN A 309 4.74 -72.07 -24.36
CA ASN A 309 5.77 -72.93 -24.96
C ASN A 309 5.27 -73.61 -26.23
N ASN A 310 4.02 -74.10 -26.23
CA ASN A 310 3.42 -74.72 -27.42
C ASN A 310 3.25 -73.71 -28.56
N ASN A 311 2.80 -72.48 -28.27
CA ASN A 311 2.63 -71.43 -29.27
C ASN A 311 3.95 -70.89 -29.84
N HIS A 312 5.08 -71.14 -29.16
CA HIS A 312 6.42 -70.69 -29.55
C HIS A 312 7.38 -71.85 -29.87
N SER A 313 6.88 -73.08 -30.11
CA SER A 313 7.71 -74.28 -30.35
C SER A 313 8.70 -74.10 -31.51
N ASP A 314 8.29 -73.33 -32.51
CA ASP A 314 9.04 -73.12 -33.76
C ASP A 314 9.77 -71.77 -33.79
N VAL A 315 9.80 -71.04 -32.66
CA VAL A 315 10.40 -69.69 -32.55
C VAL A 315 11.78 -69.80 -31.90
N GLY A 316 12.84 -69.70 -32.72
CA GLY A 316 14.21 -69.66 -32.23
C GLY A 316 14.46 -68.48 -31.29
N GLY A 317 15.13 -68.73 -30.15
CA GLY A 317 15.45 -67.70 -29.15
C GLY A 317 14.33 -67.35 -28.17
N TYR A 318 13.20 -68.06 -28.22
CA TYR A 318 12.13 -67.93 -27.22
C TYR A 318 12.63 -68.27 -25.82
N THR A 319 12.29 -67.41 -24.85
CA THR A 319 12.50 -67.69 -23.42
C THR A 319 11.23 -67.31 -22.66
N TYR A 320 10.81 -68.17 -21.73
CA TYR A 320 9.69 -67.89 -20.82
C TYR A 320 10.12 -66.91 -19.73
N SER A 321 10.32 -65.65 -20.11
CA SER A 321 10.71 -64.54 -19.24
C SER A 321 10.10 -63.25 -19.75
N SER A 322 9.76 -62.32 -18.86
CA SER A 322 9.16 -61.03 -19.29
C SER A 322 10.09 -60.25 -20.23
N ALA A 323 11.40 -60.27 -19.96
CA ALA A 323 12.41 -59.66 -20.85
C ALA A 323 12.41 -60.29 -22.24
N GLY A 324 12.38 -61.63 -22.33
CA GLY A 324 12.28 -62.37 -23.59
C GLY A 324 11.00 -62.03 -24.36
N CYS A 325 9.85 -62.01 -23.68
CA CYS A 325 8.57 -61.65 -24.27
C CYS A 325 8.59 -60.25 -24.89
N TYR A 326 9.09 -59.24 -24.18
CA TYR A 326 9.15 -57.86 -24.70
C TYR A 326 10.15 -57.69 -25.84
N ASN A 327 11.28 -58.39 -25.81
CA ASN A 327 12.26 -58.36 -26.90
C ASN A 327 11.66 -58.85 -28.23
N CYS A 328 10.80 -59.87 -28.18
CA CYS A 328 10.07 -60.35 -29.35
C CYS A 328 8.82 -59.53 -29.65
N HIS A 329 8.13 -59.02 -28.62
CA HIS A 329 6.86 -58.29 -28.73
C HIS A 329 6.93 -56.87 -28.14
N PRO A 330 7.75 -55.97 -28.69
CA PRO A 330 7.91 -54.62 -28.14
C PRO A 330 6.63 -53.78 -28.22
N LYS A 331 5.70 -54.14 -29.13
CA LYS A 331 4.40 -53.48 -29.32
C LYS A 331 3.22 -54.25 -28.71
N GLY A 332 3.47 -55.31 -27.94
CA GLY A 332 2.43 -56.04 -27.21
C GLY A 332 1.45 -56.82 -28.10
N ASN A 333 1.80 -57.04 -29.36
CA ASN A 333 1.01 -57.77 -30.35
C ASN A 333 1.62 -59.15 -30.60
N ALA A 334 0.77 -60.18 -30.55
CA ALA A 334 1.17 -61.57 -30.80
C ALA A 334 1.66 -61.81 -32.24
N GLY A 335 1.36 -60.89 -33.17
CA GLY A 335 1.79 -60.94 -34.57
C GLY A 335 2.88 -59.92 -34.86
N GLY A 336 4.14 -60.32 -34.67
CA GLY A 336 5.30 -59.50 -35.00
C GLY A 336 6.54 -60.36 -35.19
N LYS A 337 6.52 -61.25 -36.19
CA LYS A 337 7.79 -61.79 -36.70
C LYS A 337 8.60 -60.60 -37.24
N LYS A 338 9.80 -60.37 -36.69
CA LYS A 338 10.86 -59.73 -37.48
C LYS A 338 11.35 -60.72 -38.51
#